data_AF-A0A660TCB5-F1
#
_entry.id   AF-A0A660TCB5-F1
#
_cell.length_a   1.000
_cell.length_b   1.000
_cell.length_c   1.000
_cell.angle_alpha   90.00
_cell.angle_beta   90.00
_cell.angle_gamma   90.00
#
_symmetry.space_group_name_H-M   'P 1'
#
loop_
_entity.id
_entity.type
_entity.pdbx_description
1 polymer ?
#
loop_
_entity_poly.entity_id
_entity_poly.type
_entity_poly.pdbx_seq_one_letter_code
_entity_poly.pdbx_strand_id
1 'polypeptide(L)'
;MAGFEVMQFSFRGKASHGGAAPHLGINAQNAASLFLQACAFLRESFDEEKHIRIHPILKLDSNQSVNLIPEHVAVETYVRGADIEAVGKVVEQLSNAAEGCARAIGAEVEITITQGYKPFIADLTLHKLIKQTADNMNVEFIEEQYSSASSDVGDISQIKPTVMLGLPGVNGKFHNPDFRVTDEEAAYIFPSQFLFEYLKRVAE
;
A
#
# COMPACT_ATOMS: atom_id res chain seq x y z
N MET A 1 0.30 3.43 -11.08
CA MET A 1 0.27 3.63 -9.62
C MET A 1 -0.13 2.35 -8.93
N ALA A 2 0.39 2.10 -7.74
CA ALA A 2 0.06 0.91 -6.97
C ALA A 2 -1.29 1.04 -6.27
N GLY A 3 -2.05 -0.05 -6.23
CA GLY A 3 -3.16 -0.22 -5.31
C GLY A 3 -2.72 -0.90 -4.02
N PHE A 4 -3.59 -0.97 -3.03
CA PHE A 4 -3.30 -1.66 -1.78
C PHE A 4 -4.56 -2.13 -1.05
N GLU A 5 -4.37 -3.15 -0.22
CA GLU A 5 -5.32 -3.60 0.80
C GLU A 5 -4.70 -3.37 2.18
N VAL A 6 -5.51 -2.98 3.16
CA VAL A 6 -5.08 -2.85 4.56
C VAL A 6 -5.45 -4.13 5.29
N MET A 7 -4.48 -4.74 5.97
CA MET A 7 -4.69 -5.93 6.78
C MET A 7 -4.32 -5.68 8.24
N GLN A 8 -5.22 -6.06 9.14
CA GLN A 8 -4.99 -6.09 10.58
C GLN A 8 -5.21 -7.51 11.11
N PHE A 9 -4.24 -8.00 11.87
CA PHE A 9 -4.25 -9.31 12.50
C PHE A 9 -4.24 -9.12 14.01
N SER A 10 -5.35 -9.43 14.69
CA SER A 10 -5.46 -9.39 16.15
C SER A 10 -5.24 -10.79 16.72
N PHE A 11 -4.08 -11.01 17.32
CA PHE A 11 -3.75 -12.30 17.95
C PHE A 11 -4.26 -12.30 19.39
N ARG A 12 -4.96 -13.37 19.77
CA ARG A 12 -5.52 -13.56 21.12
C ARG A 12 -4.98 -14.84 21.74
N GLY A 13 -4.51 -14.73 22.97
CA GLY A 13 -3.97 -15.81 23.77
C GLY A 13 -4.65 -15.83 25.14
N LYS A 14 -3.86 -16.03 26.19
CA LYS A 14 -4.36 -16.12 27.56
C LYS A 14 -3.32 -15.58 28.52
N ALA A 15 -3.69 -14.59 29.32
CA ALA A 15 -2.80 -14.00 30.31
C ALA A 15 -2.44 -15.02 31.40
N SER A 16 -1.20 -14.94 31.86
CA SER A 16 -0.72 -15.65 33.05
C SER A 16 0.47 -14.90 33.64
N HIS A 17 0.82 -15.21 34.88
CA HIS A 17 2.02 -14.67 35.51
C HIS A 17 3.28 -15.25 34.83
N GLY A 18 4.11 -14.38 34.26
CA GLY A 18 5.30 -14.76 33.48
C GLY A 18 6.36 -15.54 34.28
N GLY A 19 6.58 -15.18 35.55
CA GLY A 19 7.46 -15.93 36.44
C GLY A 19 6.83 -17.17 37.09
N ALA A 20 5.67 -17.03 37.73
CA ALA A 20 5.11 -18.07 38.58
C ALA A 20 4.38 -19.19 37.84
N ALA A 21 3.71 -18.89 36.72
CA ALA A 21 2.88 -19.87 36.01
C ALA A 21 2.83 -19.64 34.48
N PRO A 22 3.96 -19.45 33.78
CA PRO A 22 3.95 -19.14 32.36
C PRO A 22 3.26 -20.22 31.51
N HIS A 23 3.35 -21.49 31.92
CA HIS A 23 2.76 -22.65 31.25
C HIS A 23 1.21 -22.68 31.26
N LEU A 24 0.56 -21.83 32.06
CA LEU A 24 -0.91 -21.71 32.08
C LEU A 24 -1.45 -20.65 31.10
N GLY A 25 -0.55 -19.85 30.51
CA GLY A 25 -0.87 -18.82 29.54
C GLY A 25 -0.63 -19.26 28.09
N ILE A 26 -1.09 -18.43 27.16
CA ILE A 26 -0.86 -18.57 25.72
C ILE A 26 -0.34 -17.21 25.24
N ASN A 27 0.89 -17.19 24.74
CA ASN A 27 1.57 -15.94 24.44
C ASN A 27 1.23 -15.44 23.03
N ALA A 28 0.34 -14.45 22.94
CA ALA A 28 -0.06 -13.84 21.68
C ALA A 28 1.11 -13.15 20.95
N GLN A 29 2.07 -12.58 21.70
CA GLN A 29 3.26 -11.96 21.12
C GLN A 29 4.16 -12.99 20.42
N ASN A 30 4.24 -14.23 20.93
CA ASN A 30 4.96 -15.31 20.25
C ASN A 30 4.30 -15.68 18.92
N ALA A 31 2.96 -15.76 18.88
CA ALA A 31 2.22 -16.02 17.64
C ALA A 31 2.45 -14.92 16.60
N ALA A 32 2.35 -13.65 17.01
CA ALA A 32 2.63 -12.51 16.13
C ALA A 32 4.10 -12.46 15.67
N SER A 33 5.05 -12.81 16.54
CA SER A 33 6.47 -12.85 16.17
C SER A 33 6.77 -13.94 15.15
N LEU A 34 6.16 -15.12 15.31
CA LEU A 34 6.25 -16.19 14.32
C LEU A 34 5.62 -15.75 12.98
N PHE A 35 4.49 -15.06 13.04
CA PHE A 35 3.85 -14.49 11.84
C PHE A 35 4.74 -13.45 11.14
N LEU A 36 5.38 -12.53 11.87
CA LEU A 36 6.32 -11.57 11.28
C LEU A 36 7.50 -12.27 10.58
N GLN A 37 7.98 -13.38 11.15
CA GLN A 37 9.01 -14.20 10.52
C GLN A 37 8.49 -14.87 9.25
N ALA A 38 7.26 -15.40 9.28
CA ALA A 38 6.60 -15.94 8.09
C ALA A 38 6.43 -14.87 7.00
N CYS A 39 6.01 -13.65 7.36
CA CYS A 39 5.95 -12.51 6.45
C CYS A 39 7.32 -12.24 5.80
N ALA A 40 8.42 -12.29 6.56
CA ALA A 40 9.75 -12.08 6.03
C ALA A 40 10.14 -13.16 4.99
N PHE A 41 9.79 -14.43 5.24
CA PHE A 41 10.05 -15.52 4.30
C PHE A 41 9.16 -15.48 3.06
N LEU A 42 7.89 -15.12 3.21
CA LEU A 42 6.95 -15.03 2.08
C LEU A 42 7.39 -13.99 1.03
N ARG A 43 8.22 -13.01 1.40
CA ARG A 43 8.72 -11.98 0.45
C ARG A 43 9.52 -12.57 -0.71
N GLU A 44 10.13 -13.74 -0.57
CA GLU A 44 10.79 -14.43 -1.69
C GLU A 44 9.80 -14.85 -2.79
N SER A 45 8.53 -15.08 -2.43
CA SER A 45 7.48 -15.45 -3.39
C SER A 45 6.82 -14.25 -4.10
N PHE A 46 7.24 -13.03 -3.78
CA PHE A 46 6.59 -11.82 -4.28
C PHE A 46 7.02 -11.52 -5.72
N ASP A 47 6.02 -11.24 -6.55
CA ASP A 47 6.23 -10.88 -7.94
C ASP A 47 6.77 -9.44 -8.04
N GLU A 48 8.02 -9.33 -8.46
CA GLU A 48 8.73 -8.07 -8.65
C GLU A 48 8.16 -7.24 -9.81
N GLU A 49 7.65 -7.89 -10.87
CA GLU A 49 7.00 -7.20 -12.00
C GLU A 49 5.66 -6.58 -11.58
N LYS A 50 5.01 -7.17 -10.58
CA LYS A 50 3.78 -6.64 -9.98
C LYS A 50 4.05 -5.69 -8.81
N HIS A 51 5.32 -5.44 -8.49
CA HIS A 51 5.77 -4.53 -7.43
C HIS A 51 5.12 -4.82 -6.07
N ILE A 52 5.01 -6.10 -5.69
CA ILE A 52 4.38 -6.47 -4.43
C ILE A 52 5.25 -6.09 -3.24
N ARG A 53 4.68 -5.36 -2.28
CA ARG A 53 5.36 -4.92 -1.06
C ARG A 53 4.46 -5.02 0.16
N ILE A 54 5.05 -5.40 1.30
CA ILE A 54 4.43 -5.40 2.63
C ILE A 54 5.37 -4.76 3.66
N HIS A 55 4.80 -4.13 4.68
CA HIS A 55 5.54 -3.50 5.79
C HIS A 55 4.77 -3.72 7.10
N PRO A 56 4.83 -4.94 7.66
CA PRO A 56 4.07 -5.26 8.86
C PRO A 56 4.66 -4.58 10.09
N ILE A 57 3.78 -4.04 10.93
CA ILE A 57 4.11 -3.34 12.17
C ILE A 57 3.40 -4.04 13.32
N LEU A 58 4.17 -4.48 14.31
CA LEU A 58 3.64 -4.99 15.58
C LEU A 58 3.12 -3.81 16.42
N LYS A 59 1.89 -3.93 16.90
CA LYS A 59 1.23 -3.03 17.83
C LYS A 59 1.03 -3.77 19.14
N LEU A 60 1.62 -3.24 20.21
CA LEU A 60 1.48 -3.76 21.56
C LEU A 60 0.49 -2.90 22.34
N ASP A 61 -0.32 -3.53 23.19
CA ASP A 61 -1.19 -2.79 24.09
C ASP A 61 -0.37 -2.03 25.13
N SER A 62 -0.82 -0.81 25.47
CA SER A 62 -0.11 0.07 26.42
C SER A 62 0.06 -0.51 27.82
N ASN A 63 -0.75 -1.52 28.18
CA ASN A 63 -0.80 -2.09 29.52
C ASN A 63 0.02 -3.39 29.64
N GLN A 64 0.82 -3.74 28.63
CA GLN A 64 1.71 -4.90 28.72
C GLN A 64 2.85 -4.69 29.72
N SER A 65 3.23 -5.76 30.40
CA SER A 65 4.30 -5.79 31.40
C SER A 65 5.12 -7.06 31.26
N VAL A 66 6.42 -6.98 31.52
CA VAL A 66 7.37 -8.11 31.45
C VAL A 66 7.04 -9.26 32.42
N ASN A 67 6.19 -9.00 33.43
CA ASN A 67 5.76 -10.01 34.40
C ASN A 67 4.50 -10.77 33.97
N LEU A 68 3.92 -10.46 32.80
CA LEU A 68 2.70 -11.07 32.29
C LEU A 68 2.96 -11.74 30.94
N ILE A 69 2.32 -12.89 30.71
CA ILE A 69 2.22 -13.47 29.37
C ILE A 69 1.23 -12.62 28.57
N PRO A 70 1.63 -12.04 27.41
CA PRO A 70 0.75 -11.25 26.56
C PRO A 70 -0.45 -12.07 26.06
N GLU A 71 -1.67 -11.61 26.35
CA GLU A 71 -2.89 -12.23 25.84
C GLU A 71 -3.44 -11.59 24.58
N HIS A 72 -2.94 -10.41 24.21
CA HIS A 72 -3.36 -9.72 23.01
C HIS A 72 -2.21 -8.89 22.43
N VAL A 73 -2.07 -8.94 21.11
CA VAL A 73 -1.23 -8.07 20.27
C VAL A 73 -1.87 -7.94 18.89
N ALA A 74 -1.54 -6.88 18.16
CA ALA A 74 -1.98 -6.74 16.77
C ALA A 74 -0.79 -6.57 15.82
N VAL A 75 -0.94 -7.01 14.58
CA VAL A 75 -0.03 -6.68 13.47
C VAL A 75 -0.84 -5.96 12.40
N GLU A 76 -0.32 -4.84 11.90
CA GLU A 76 -0.94 -4.07 10.82
C GLU A 76 0.02 -3.99 9.63
N THR A 77 -0.46 -4.22 8.41
CA THR A 77 0.32 -4.07 7.18
C THR A 77 -0.57 -3.64 6.03
N TYR A 78 0.05 -3.03 5.02
CA TYR A 78 -0.55 -3.00 3.68
C TYR A 78 -0.01 -4.14 2.84
N VAL A 79 -0.83 -4.65 1.93
CA VAL A 79 -0.39 -5.41 0.76
C VAL A 79 -0.55 -4.49 -0.43
N ARG A 80 0.56 -4.00 -0.98
CA ARG A 80 0.59 -3.02 -2.08
C ARG A 80 1.14 -3.66 -3.34
N GLY A 81 0.58 -3.32 -4.51
CA GLY A 81 1.01 -3.84 -5.80
C GLY A 81 0.44 -3.07 -7.00
N ALA A 82 1.00 -3.30 -8.18
CA ALA A 82 0.52 -2.76 -9.45
C ALA A 82 -0.65 -3.57 -10.05
N ASP A 83 -1.03 -4.68 -9.42
CA ASP A 83 -1.98 -5.65 -9.95
C ASP A 83 -2.89 -6.18 -8.84
N ILE A 84 -4.19 -6.15 -9.11
CA ILE A 84 -5.21 -6.46 -8.10
C ILE A 84 -5.25 -7.95 -7.74
N GLU A 85 -4.99 -8.84 -8.70
CA GLU A 85 -4.99 -10.28 -8.46
C GLU A 85 -3.75 -10.69 -7.68
N ALA A 86 -2.59 -10.11 -8.01
CA ALA A 86 -1.35 -10.34 -7.28
C ALA A 86 -1.45 -9.86 -5.83
N VAL A 87 -2.08 -8.69 -5.59
CA VAL A 87 -2.39 -8.20 -4.23
C VAL A 87 -3.30 -9.20 -3.50
N GLY A 88 -4.39 -9.64 -4.13
CA GLY A 88 -5.33 -10.60 -3.54
C GLY A 88 -4.68 -11.93 -3.15
N LYS A 89 -3.79 -12.46 -3.99
CA LYS A 89 -3.02 -13.68 -3.68
C LYS A 89 -2.16 -13.54 -2.43
N VAL A 90 -1.47 -12.39 -2.29
CA VAL A 90 -0.63 -12.15 -1.10
C VAL A 90 -1.48 -11.91 0.15
N VAL A 91 -2.64 -11.27 0.03
CA VAL A 91 -3.61 -11.16 1.13
C VAL A 91 -4.02 -12.55 1.65
N GLU A 92 -4.31 -13.49 0.75
CA GLU A 92 -4.64 -14.87 1.11
C GLU A 92 -3.44 -15.59 1.75
N GLN A 93 -2.24 -15.46 1.18
CA GLN A 93 -1.02 -16.05 1.75
C GLN A 93 -0.74 -15.56 3.17
N LEU A 94 -0.88 -14.25 3.43
CA LEU A 94 -0.69 -13.70 4.76
C LEU A 94 -1.77 -14.18 5.74
N SER A 95 -3.02 -14.31 5.28
CA SER A 95 -4.11 -14.85 6.10
C SER A 95 -3.82 -16.28 6.53
N ASN A 96 -3.43 -17.13 5.58
CA ASN A 96 -3.05 -18.52 5.85
C ASN A 96 -1.85 -18.62 6.80
N ALA A 97 -0.84 -17.77 6.61
CA ALA A 97 0.33 -17.73 7.49
C ALA A 97 -0.05 -17.29 8.91
N ALA A 98 -0.88 -16.27 9.06
CA ALA A 98 -1.34 -15.79 10.37
C ALA A 98 -2.09 -16.88 11.13
N GLU A 99 -3.04 -17.56 10.47
CA GLU A 99 -3.76 -18.69 11.07
C GLU A 99 -2.83 -19.85 11.45
N GLY A 100 -1.90 -20.22 10.57
CA GLY A 100 -0.93 -21.28 10.84
C GLY A 100 -0.04 -20.95 12.04
N CYS A 101 0.44 -19.72 12.14
CA CYS A 101 1.26 -19.25 13.25
C CYS A 101 0.48 -19.19 14.57
N ALA A 102 -0.77 -18.72 14.53
CA ALA A 102 -1.65 -18.72 15.70
C ALA A 102 -1.86 -20.15 16.22
N ARG A 103 -2.25 -21.08 15.33
CA ARG A 103 -2.44 -22.50 15.67
C ARG A 103 -1.19 -23.15 16.26
N ALA A 104 -0.01 -22.85 15.71
CA ALA A 104 1.26 -23.40 16.21
C ALA A 104 1.56 -23.04 17.68
N ILE A 105 1.06 -21.89 18.14
CA ILE A 105 1.23 -21.40 19.52
C ILE A 105 0.02 -21.73 20.41
N GLY A 106 -1.10 -22.16 19.82
CA GLY A 106 -2.38 -22.32 20.51
C GLY A 106 -3.14 -21.01 20.71
N ALA A 107 -2.74 -19.95 20.00
CA ALA A 107 -3.44 -18.66 19.97
C ALA A 107 -4.56 -18.68 18.91
N GLU A 108 -5.45 -17.70 19.00
CA GLU A 108 -6.43 -17.36 17.98
C GLU A 108 -5.99 -16.12 17.22
N VAL A 109 -6.48 -15.94 15.99
CA VAL A 109 -6.27 -14.70 15.22
C VAL A 109 -7.56 -14.25 14.57
N GLU A 110 -7.87 -12.97 14.72
CA GLU A 110 -8.93 -12.29 14.00
C GLU A 110 -8.29 -11.43 12.89
N ILE A 111 -8.76 -11.59 11.66
CA ILE A 111 -8.20 -10.94 10.47
C ILE A 111 -9.23 -9.96 9.93
N THR A 112 -8.86 -8.68 9.87
CA THR A 112 -9.65 -7.62 9.25
C THR A 112 -8.97 -7.16 7.98
N ILE A 113 -9.71 -7.13 6.87
CA ILE A 113 -9.24 -6.63 5.58
C ILE A 113 -10.08 -5.40 5.24
N THR A 114 -9.44 -4.25 5.03
CA THR A 114 -10.08 -3.01 4.59
C THR A 114 -9.58 -2.64 3.21
N GLN A 115 -10.52 -2.43 2.29
CA GLN A 115 -10.21 -1.99 0.94
C GLN A 115 -9.50 -0.65 0.94
N GLY A 116 -8.32 -0.63 0.30
CA GLY A 116 -7.65 0.58 -0.10
C GLY A 116 -8.03 0.98 -1.51
N TYR A 117 -7.10 1.66 -2.20
CA TYR A 117 -7.28 2.02 -3.60
C TYR A 117 -6.85 0.90 -4.53
N LYS A 118 -7.52 0.77 -5.67
CA LYS A 118 -7.10 -0.16 -6.73
C LYS A 118 -5.88 0.36 -7.49
N PRO A 119 -5.09 -0.53 -8.12
CA PRO A 119 -4.00 -0.11 -8.99
C PRO A 119 -4.52 0.73 -10.15
N PHE A 120 -3.77 1.75 -10.56
CA PHE A 120 -4.16 2.62 -11.65
C PHE A 120 -3.92 1.95 -13.01
N ILE A 121 -4.94 1.99 -13.88
CA ILE A 121 -4.87 1.51 -15.26
C ILE A 121 -4.99 2.70 -16.20
N ALA A 122 -3.91 2.99 -16.95
CA ALA A 122 -3.92 4.09 -17.91
C ALA A 122 -4.71 3.71 -19.16
N ASP A 123 -5.59 4.60 -19.63
CA ASP A 123 -6.14 4.54 -20.97
C ASP A 123 -5.07 4.99 -21.98
N LEU A 124 -4.64 4.05 -22.84
CA LEU A 124 -3.55 4.29 -23.79
C LEU A 124 -3.95 5.27 -24.92
N THR A 125 -5.25 5.41 -25.20
CA THR A 125 -5.73 6.39 -26.19
C THR A 125 -5.58 7.79 -25.62
N LEU A 126 -6.07 8.02 -24.41
CA LEU A 126 -5.90 9.29 -23.68
C LEU A 126 -4.42 9.62 -23.47
N HIS A 127 -3.62 8.63 -23.08
CA HIS A 127 -2.17 8.79 -22.92
C HIS A 127 -1.48 9.24 -24.22
N LYS A 128 -1.84 8.65 -25.36
CA LYS A 128 -1.31 9.06 -26.67
C LYS A 128 -1.66 10.52 -27.01
N LEU A 129 -2.86 10.97 -26.66
CA LEU A 129 -3.27 12.37 -26.85
C LEU A 129 -2.44 13.34 -25.98
N ILE A 130 -2.05 12.94 -24.77
CA ILE A 130 -1.12 13.72 -23.93
C ILE A 130 0.23 13.85 -24.64
N LYS A 131 0.80 12.74 -25.13
CA LYS A 131 2.09 12.77 -25.83
C LYS A 131 2.05 13.68 -27.05
N GLN A 132 1.00 13.58 -27.87
CA GLN A 132 0.80 14.47 -29.01
C GLN A 132 0.66 15.94 -28.60
N THR A 133 0.03 16.23 -27.46
CA THR A 133 -0.06 17.61 -26.94
C THR A 133 1.31 18.13 -26.55
N ALA A 134 2.10 17.33 -25.83
CA ALA A 134 3.47 17.66 -25.46
C ALA A 134 4.36 17.91 -26.68
N ASP A 135 4.30 17.04 -27.68
CA ASP A 135 5.06 17.18 -28.93
C ASP A 135 4.72 18.50 -29.65
N ASN A 136 3.42 18.85 -29.74
CA ASN A 136 2.97 20.08 -30.40
C ASN A 136 3.34 21.36 -29.63
N MET A 137 3.43 21.28 -28.30
CA MET A 137 3.86 22.38 -27.45
C MET A 137 5.37 22.44 -27.27
N ASN A 138 6.13 21.52 -27.88
CA ASN A 138 7.59 21.34 -27.70
C ASN A 138 7.99 21.16 -26.22
N VAL A 139 7.18 20.40 -25.47
CA VAL A 139 7.42 20.08 -24.06
C VAL A 139 8.07 18.71 -23.97
N GLU A 140 9.10 18.57 -23.14
CA GLU A 140 9.68 17.27 -22.81
C GLU A 140 8.63 16.37 -22.13
N PHE A 141 8.38 15.19 -22.71
CA PHE A 141 7.44 14.22 -22.18
C PHE A 141 8.17 13.07 -21.52
N ILE A 142 8.00 12.94 -20.20
CA ILE A 142 8.57 11.85 -19.40
C ILE A 142 7.47 10.80 -19.15
N GLU A 143 7.73 9.57 -19.59
CA GLU A 143 6.79 8.46 -19.40
C GLU A 143 7.12 7.70 -18.11
N GLU A 144 6.29 7.85 -17.09
CA GLU A 144 6.40 7.10 -15.84
C GLU A 144 5.67 5.76 -15.95
N GLN A 145 6.43 4.66 -16.02
CA GLN A 145 5.88 3.31 -16.15
C GLN A 145 5.22 2.81 -14.87
N TYR A 146 5.74 3.22 -13.71
CA TYR A 146 5.22 2.82 -12.41
C TYR A 146 5.44 3.92 -11.38
N SER A 147 4.44 4.09 -10.51
CA SER A 147 4.52 4.93 -9.33
C SER A 147 4.07 4.11 -8.12
N SER A 148 4.84 4.15 -7.05
CA SER A 148 4.46 3.50 -5.77
C SER A 148 3.38 4.26 -5.01
N ALA A 149 2.97 5.45 -5.49
CA ALA A 149 1.85 6.18 -4.92
C ALA A 149 0.51 5.46 -5.16
N SER A 150 -0.51 5.86 -4.42
CA SER A 150 -1.89 5.38 -4.54
C SER A 150 -2.83 6.58 -4.44
N SER A 151 -3.94 6.57 -5.17
CA SER A 151 -5.00 7.59 -5.11
C SER A 151 -6.32 7.00 -5.61
N ASP A 152 -7.41 7.66 -5.27
CA ASP A 152 -8.77 7.42 -5.78
C ASP A 152 -8.87 7.30 -7.31
N VAL A 153 -8.02 7.98 -8.08
CA VAL A 153 -7.93 7.84 -9.54
C VAL A 153 -7.69 6.38 -9.97
N GLY A 154 -7.07 5.58 -9.10
CA GLY A 154 -6.92 4.14 -9.27
C GLY A 154 -8.26 3.44 -9.40
N ASP A 155 -9.24 3.78 -8.55
CA ASP A 155 -10.59 3.20 -8.61
C ASP A 155 -11.38 3.70 -9.81
N ILE A 156 -11.28 5.00 -10.13
CA ILE A 156 -11.95 5.59 -11.30
C ILE A 156 -11.47 4.93 -12.59
N SER A 157 -10.17 4.64 -12.68
CA SER A 157 -9.56 4.00 -13.85
C SER A 157 -10.09 2.59 -14.14
N GLN A 158 -10.70 1.93 -13.16
CA GLN A 158 -11.29 0.60 -13.33
C GLN A 158 -12.62 0.63 -14.09
N ILE A 159 -13.30 1.79 -14.08
CA ILE A 159 -14.67 1.91 -14.60
C ILE A 159 -14.78 2.92 -15.75
N LYS A 160 -13.77 3.77 -15.95
CA LYS A 160 -13.75 4.79 -17.00
C LYS A 160 -12.34 4.93 -17.60
N PRO A 161 -12.24 5.23 -18.92
CA PRO A 161 -11.00 5.71 -19.53
C PRO A 161 -10.41 6.84 -18.70
N THR A 162 -9.21 6.62 -18.18
CA THR A 162 -8.57 7.56 -17.24
C THR A 162 -7.08 7.64 -17.56
N VAL A 163 -6.53 8.84 -17.48
CA VAL A 163 -5.09 9.09 -17.59
C VAL A 163 -4.67 10.00 -16.44
N MET A 164 -3.43 9.85 -15.98
CA MET A 164 -2.84 10.75 -14.99
C MET A 164 -1.66 11.48 -15.62
N LEU A 165 -1.50 12.74 -15.25
CA LEU A 165 -0.41 13.60 -15.68
C LEU A 165 0.27 14.22 -14.46
N GLY A 166 1.58 14.06 -14.39
CA GLY A 166 2.43 14.79 -13.46
C GLY A 166 2.79 16.14 -14.07
N LEU A 167 2.78 17.19 -13.25
CA LEU A 167 3.07 18.55 -13.70
C LEU A 167 4.27 19.12 -12.91
N PRO A 168 5.09 19.98 -13.53
CA PRO A 168 6.32 20.50 -12.95
C PRO A 168 6.06 21.62 -11.92
N GLY A 169 7.14 22.25 -11.45
CA GLY A 169 7.07 23.47 -10.64
C GLY A 169 7.11 23.25 -9.12
N VAL A 170 7.31 22.02 -8.66
CA VAL A 170 7.48 21.69 -7.23
C VAL A 170 8.81 21.01 -6.96
N ASN A 171 9.28 21.08 -5.72
CA ASN A 171 10.55 20.47 -5.30
C ASN A 171 10.52 18.93 -5.12
N GLY A 172 9.42 18.27 -5.48
CA GLY A 172 9.26 16.81 -5.42
C GLY A 172 9.20 16.20 -4.01
N LYS A 173 9.22 17.01 -2.93
CA LYS A 173 9.22 16.52 -1.55
C LYS A 173 7.80 16.25 -1.02
N PHE A 174 7.07 15.30 -1.61
CA PHE A 174 5.71 14.97 -1.17
C PHE A 174 5.67 14.50 0.29
N HIS A 175 4.61 14.87 1.03
CA HIS A 175 4.43 14.59 2.46
C HIS A 175 5.60 15.04 3.36
N ASN A 176 6.29 16.10 2.96
CA ASN A 176 7.38 16.71 3.71
C ASN A 176 7.04 18.16 4.07
N PRO A 177 7.38 18.65 5.27
CA PRO A 177 7.19 20.07 5.63
C PRO A 177 7.88 21.06 4.68
N ASP A 178 8.95 20.64 4.01
CA ASP A 178 9.66 21.46 3.03
C ASP A 178 8.97 21.50 1.65
N PHE A 179 7.85 20.81 1.45
CA PHE A 179 7.13 20.83 0.18
C PHE A 179 6.77 22.27 -0.21
N ARG A 180 7.21 22.69 -1.41
CA ARG A 180 6.93 24.03 -1.92
C ARG A 180 6.99 24.08 -3.43
N VAL A 181 6.27 25.06 -3.98
CA VAL A 181 6.42 25.51 -5.35
C VAL A 181 7.80 26.16 -5.51
N THR A 182 8.52 25.76 -6.56
CA THR A 182 9.84 26.27 -6.92
C THR A 182 9.81 27.15 -8.17
N ASP A 183 8.76 27.01 -8.97
CA ASP A 183 8.52 27.78 -10.18
C ASP A 183 7.00 27.95 -10.33
N GLU A 184 6.51 29.17 -10.12
CA GLU A 184 5.08 29.49 -10.16
C GLU A 184 4.50 29.42 -11.58
N GLU A 185 5.29 29.75 -12.59
CA GLU A 185 4.83 29.69 -13.98
C GLU A 185 4.65 28.22 -14.39
N ALA A 186 5.63 27.38 -14.07
CA ALA A 186 5.56 25.93 -14.31
C ALA A 186 4.49 25.23 -13.45
N ALA A 187 4.22 25.70 -12.23
CA ALA A 187 3.25 25.09 -11.32
C ALA A 187 1.80 25.53 -11.57
N TYR A 188 1.58 26.77 -12.05
CA TYR A 188 0.24 27.35 -12.11
C TYR A 188 -0.24 27.66 -13.53
N ILE A 189 0.63 28.25 -14.36
CA ILE A 189 0.26 28.72 -15.70
C ILE A 189 0.37 27.59 -16.72
N PHE A 190 1.52 26.93 -16.76
CA PHE A 190 1.80 25.85 -17.70
C PHE A 190 0.76 24.72 -17.65
N PRO A 191 0.35 24.20 -16.48
CA PRO A 191 -0.70 23.18 -16.39
C PRO A 191 -2.01 23.57 -17.04
N SER A 192 -2.43 24.82 -16.87
CA SER A 192 -3.70 25.32 -17.40
C SER A 192 -3.65 25.41 -18.92
N GLN A 193 -2.54 25.90 -19.48
CA GLN A 193 -2.31 25.95 -20.92
C GLN A 193 -2.24 24.55 -21.53
N PHE A 194 -1.49 23.64 -20.89
CA PHE A 194 -1.34 22.26 -21.34
C PHE A 194 -2.67 21.50 -21.31
N LEU A 195 -3.41 21.58 -20.20
CA LEU A 195 -4.72 20.95 -20.06
C LEU A 195 -5.72 21.49 -21.07
N PHE A 196 -5.70 22.79 -21.36
CA PHE A 196 -6.57 23.38 -22.39
C PHE A 196 -6.32 22.78 -23.78
N GLU A 197 -5.06 22.72 -24.22
CA GLU A 197 -4.73 22.12 -25.52
C GLU A 197 -4.98 20.61 -25.56
N TYR A 198 -4.75 19.92 -24.45
CA TYR A 198 -5.05 18.49 -24.32
C TYR A 198 -6.56 18.23 -24.42
N LEU A 199 -7.39 18.97 -23.68
CA LEU A 199 -8.84 18.76 -23.65
C LEU A 199 -9.50 19.07 -25.00
N LYS A 200 -8.97 20.03 -25.78
CA LYS A 200 -9.42 20.26 -27.16
C LYS A 200 -9.31 18.99 -28.01
N ARG A 201 -8.21 18.25 -27.90
CA ARG A 201 -7.99 17.00 -28.64
C ARG A 201 -8.85 15.85 -28.17
N VAL A 202 -9.18 15.81 -26.87
CA VAL A 202 -10.10 14.80 -26.33
C VAL A 202 -11.53 15.02 -26.84
N ALA A 203 -11.88 16.25 -27.19
CA ALA A 203 -13.21 16.62 -27.68
C ALA A 203 -13.39 16.49 -29.21
N GLU A 204 -12.31 16.22 -29.95
CA GLU A 204 -12.31 15.97 -31.41
C GLU A 204 -12.63 14.52 -31.73
#